data_AF-A0A2D5F771-F1
#
_entry.id   AF-A0A2D5F771-F1
#
_cell.length_a   1.000
_cell.length_b   1.000
_cell.length_c   1.000
_cell.angle_alpha   90.00
_cell.angle_beta   90.00
_cell.angle_gamma   90.00
#
_symmetry.space_group_name_H-M   'P 1'
#
loop_
_entity.id
_entity.type
_entity.pdbx_description
1 polymer ?
#
loop_
_entity_poly.entity_id
_entity_poly.type
_entity_poly.pdbx_seq_one_letter_code
_entity_poly.pdbx_strand_id
1 'polypeptide(L)'
;MNDVRVLCKTPRDAWRAANAITQVPMQEGDEWLVTMQPYTVRRSELQNRYLWGWLYRNIEQQLDAGGIVITDDAGREYPYTKDLLHEMFKEMFLCYGEIVRTNPVTGERRTRKLCYSTTELVKHAKSEEQEKRCFSVYVNCIKRFVWDYWQIQIPPTFNEELLELEAEVNARRVA
;
A
#
# COMPACT_ATOMS: atom_id res chain seq x y z
N MET A 1 -19.40 2.44 6.98
CA MET A 1 -19.02 1.34 7.91
C MET A 1 -18.03 1.90 8.90
N ASN A 2 -18.37 1.88 10.19
CA ASN A 2 -17.42 2.20 11.25
C ASN A 2 -16.63 0.93 11.57
N ASP A 3 -15.40 0.86 11.06
CA ASP A 3 -14.47 -0.23 11.36
C ASP A 3 -13.80 0.04 12.72
N VAL A 4 -14.08 -0.78 13.73
CA VAL A 4 -13.49 -0.69 15.07
C VAL A 4 -12.44 -1.78 15.21
N ARG A 5 -11.17 -1.39 15.28
CA ARG A 5 -10.04 -2.31 15.40
C ARG A 5 -9.46 -2.26 16.81
N VAL A 6 -9.40 -3.42 17.47
CA VAL A 6 -8.83 -3.54 18.82
C VAL A 6 -7.62 -4.46 18.79
N LEU A 7 -6.46 -3.89 19.12
CA LEU A 7 -5.20 -4.62 19.17
C LEU A 7 -5.07 -5.36 20.50
N CYS A 8 -5.19 -6.69 20.47
CA CYS A 8 -5.13 -7.52 21.68
C CYS A 8 -3.71 -8.04 21.93
N LYS A 9 -2.91 -7.31 22.73
CA LYS A 9 -1.51 -7.69 23.05
C LYS A 9 -1.41 -8.56 24.29
N THR A 10 -2.39 -8.45 25.18
CA THR A 10 -2.45 -9.15 26.46
C THR A 10 -3.82 -9.82 26.64
N PRO A 11 -3.95 -10.81 27.55
CA PRO A 11 -5.26 -11.36 27.91
C PRO A 11 -6.27 -10.29 28.37
N ARG A 12 -5.78 -9.19 28.96
CA ARG A 12 -6.61 -8.06 29.39
C ARG A 12 -7.17 -7.26 28.21
N ASP A 13 -6.40 -7.11 27.14
CA ASP A 13 -6.85 -6.43 25.92
C ASP A 13 -7.89 -7.27 25.18
N ALA A 14 -7.69 -8.59 25.14
CA ALA A 14 -8.68 -9.53 24.58
C ALA A 14 -10.00 -9.47 25.36
N TRP A 15 -9.94 -9.41 26.70
CA TRP A 15 -11.13 -9.26 27.53
C TRP A 15 -11.84 -7.92 27.29
N ARG A 16 -11.09 -6.81 27.14
CA ARG A 16 -11.65 -5.50 26.80
C ARG A 16 -12.31 -5.48 25.43
N ALA A 17 -11.68 -6.08 24.42
CA ALA A 17 -12.24 -6.21 23.08
C ALA A 17 -13.55 -7.01 23.10
N ALA A 18 -13.56 -8.14 23.80
CA ALA A 18 -14.76 -8.97 23.95
C ALA A 18 -15.91 -8.20 24.63
N ASN A 19 -15.62 -7.45 25.70
CA ASN A 19 -16.63 -6.63 26.37
C ASN A 19 -17.10 -5.42 25.54
N ALA A 20 -16.23 -4.85 24.70
CA ALA A 20 -16.64 -3.77 23.81
C ALA A 20 -17.64 -4.27 22.77
N ILE A 21 -17.42 -5.48 22.21
CA ILE A 21 -18.34 -6.12 21.26
C ILE A 21 -19.72 -6.35 21.91
N THR A 22 -19.77 -6.82 23.15
CA THR A 22 -21.04 -7.12 23.85
C THR A 22 -21.82 -5.87 24.26
N GLN A 23 -21.18 -4.70 24.30
CA GLN A 23 -21.82 -3.43 24.64
C GLN A 23 -22.34 -2.65 23.42
N VAL A 24 -22.11 -3.15 22.21
CA VAL A 24 -22.67 -2.51 21.01
C VAL A 24 -24.15 -2.86 20.89
N PRO A 25 -25.06 -1.87 20.89
CA PRO A 25 -26.48 -2.15 20.71
C PRO A 25 -26.73 -2.70 19.31
N MET A 26 -27.27 -3.92 19.21
CA MET A 26 -27.68 -4.54 17.96
C MET A 26 -29.18 -4.35 17.74
N GLN A 27 -29.58 -3.94 16.54
CA GLN A 27 -30.97 -3.99 16.10
C GLN A 27 -31.25 -5.31 15.38
N GLU A 28 -32.51 -5.71 15.33
CA GLU A 28 -32.95 -6.90 14.61
C GLU A 28 -32.65 -6.73 13.10
N GLY A 29 -31.75 -7.57 12.57
CA GLY A 29 -31.28 -7.50 11.18
C GLY A 29 -29.84 -6.99 10.99
N ASP A 30 -29.16 -6.55 12.06
CA ASP A 30 -27.75 -6.15 11.97
C ASP A 30 -26.81 -7.36 11.88
N GLU A 31 -25.95 -7.39 10.86
CA GLU A 31 -24.86 -8.36 10.74
C GLU A 31 -23.52 -7.72 11.12
N TRP A 32 -22.85 -8.28 12.12
CA TRP A 32 -21.49 -7.89 12.50
C TRP A 32 -20.50 -8.98 12.07
N LEU A 33 -19.53 -8.59 11.26
CA LEU A 33 -18.40 -9.45 10.92
C LEU A 33 -17.28 -9.24 11.94
N VAL A 34 -17.11 -10.20 12.85
CA VAL A 34 -15.97 -10.20 13.79
C VAL A 34 -14.87 -11.09 13.25
N THR A 35 -13.78 -10.47 12.80
CA THR A 35 -12.62 -11.19 12.26
C THR A 35 -11.50 -11.26 13.28
N MET A 36 -11.15 -12.47 13.76
CA MET A 36 -9.99 -12.68 14.63
C MET A 36 -8.79 -13.13 13.80
N GLN A 37 -7.68 -12.39 13.89
CA GLN A 37 -6.44 -12.72 13.17
C GLN A 37 -5.28 -12.89 14.16
N PRO A 38 -4.38 -13.88 13.96
CA PRO A 38 -3.21 -14.08 14.82
C PRO A 38 -2.32 -12.82 14.87
N TYR A 39 -1.82 -12.45 16.04
CA TYR A 39 -1.02 -11.23 16.31
C TYR A 39 0.33 -11.12 15.54
N THR A 40 0.59 -11.98 14.56
CA THR A 40 1.67 -11.82 13.59
C THR A 40 1.42 -10.67 12.59
N VAL A 41 0.21 -10.11 12.54
CA VAL A 41 -0.22 -9.04 11.61
C VAL A 41 0.49 -7.69 11.84
N ARG A 42 1.15 -7.49 12.99
CA ARG A 42 1.76 -6.19 13.38
C ARG A 42 2.68 -5.58 12.32
N ARG A 43 3.40 -6.41 11.56
CA ARG A 43 4.36 -5.94 10.55
C ARG A 43 3.71 -5.58 9.21
N SER A 44 2.79 -6.41 8.72
CA SER A 44 2.01 -6.09 7.51
C SER A 44 1.16 -4.84 7.75
N GLU A 45 0.61 -4.69 8.96
CA GLU A 45 -0.14 -3.49 9.34
C GLU A 45 0.73 -2.22 9.39
N LEU A 46 1.92 -2.28 10.01
CA LEU A 46 2.85 -1.13 10.03
C LEU A 46 3.34 -0.76 8.63
N GLN A 47 3.68 -1.75 7.79
CA GLN A 47 4.05 -1.54 6.40
C GLN A 47 2.92 -0.92 5.59
N ASN A 48 1.69 -1.40 5.75
CA ASN A 48 0.52 -0.82 5.10
C ASN A 48 0.23 0.59 5.62
N ARG A 49 0.34 0.84 6.92
CA ARG A 49 0.17 2.17 7.53
C ARG A 49 1.21 3.16 7.01
N TYR A 50 2.47 2.72 6.85
CA TYR A 50 3.52 3.53 6.24
C TYR A 50 3.22 3.80 4.76
N LEU A 51 2.96 2.77 3.98
CA LEU A 51 2.75 2.90 2.53
C LEU A 51 1.51 3.75 2.19
N TRP A 52 0.35 3.37 2.74
CA TRP A 52 -0.93 4.02 2.45
C TRP A 52 -1.17 5.27 3.28
N GLY A 53 -0.88 5.19 4.58
CA GLY A 53 -1.21 6.25 5.54
C GLY A 53 -0.21 7.41 5.54
N TRP A 54 1.05 7.15 5.18
CA TRP A 54 2.09 8.15 5.15
C TRP A 54 2.58 8.46 3.73
N LEU A 55 3.19 7.48 3.05
CA LEU A 55 3.89 7.72 1.79
C LEU A 55 2.94 8.20 0.68
N TYR A 56 1.92 7.41 0.33
CA TYR A 56 1.00 7.80 -0.73
C TYR A 56 0.20 9.04 -0.40
N ARG A 57 -0.17 9.24 0.88
CA ARG A 57 -0.87 10.45 1.31
C ARG A 57 -0.01 11.70 1.10
N ASN A 58 1.29 11.65 1.43
CA ASN A 58 2.19 12.77 1.20
C ASN A 58 2.39 13.03 -0.30
N ILE A 59 2.50 11.98 -1.12
CA ILE A 59 2.61 12.13 -2.58
C ILE A 59 1.34 12.77 -3.15
N GLU A 60 0.17 12.21 -2.84
CA GLU A 60 -1.15 12.71 -3.26
C GLU A 60 -1.32 14.20 -2.91
N GLN A 61 -1.03 14.58 -1.66
CA GLN A 61 -1.15 15.98 -1.21
C GLN A 61 -0.21 16.93 -1.95
N GLN A 62 1.03 16.51 -2.25
CA GLN A 62 1.98 17.36 -2.96
C GLN A 62 1.66 17.45 -4.46
N LEU A 63 1.14 16.38 -5.07
CA LEU A 63 0.64 16.42 -6.45
C LEU A 63 -0.54 17.37 -6.58
N ASP A 64 -1.50 17.27 -5.66
CA ASP A 64 -2.68 18.15 -5.61
C ASP A 64 -2.27 19.62 -5.42
N ALA A 65 -1.39 19.90 -4.44
CA ALA A 65 -0.86 21.24 -4.21
C ALA A 65 -0.05 21.79 -5.39
N GLY A 66 0.61 20.91 -6.16
CA GLY A 66 1.35 21.26 -7.36
C GLY A 66 0.48 21.41 -8.62
N GLY A 67 -0.82 21.11 -8.55
CA GLY A 67 -1.71 21.10 -9.71
C GLY A 67 -1.35 20.00 -10.72
N ILE A 68 -0.70 18.92 -10.28
CA ILE A 68 -0.29 17.81 -11.14
C ILE A 68 -1.46 16.84 -11.24
N VAL A 69 -2.03 16.74 -12.44
CA VAL A 69 -3.23 15.95 -12.75
C VAL A 69 -2.97 15.01 -13.91
N ILE A 70 -3.84 14.02 -14.05
CA ILE A 70 -3.90 13.13 -15.21
C ILE A 70 -4.87 13.74 -16.20
N THR A 71 -4.42 13.94 -17.43
CA THR A 71 -5.27 14.44 -18.52
C THR A 71 -5.61 13.28 -19.44
N ASP A 72 -6.91 13.06 -19.69
CA ASP A 72 -7.35 12.10 -20.71
C ASP A 72 -7.31 12.69 -22.13
N ASP A 73 -7.51 11.85 -23.15
CA ASP A 73 -7.52 12.27 -24.56
C ASP A 73 -8.62 13.27 -24.89
N ALA A 74 -9.63 13.41 -24.03
CA ALA A 74 -10.71 14.40 -24.14
C ALA A 74 -10.39 15.71 -23.39
N GLY A 75 -9.18 15.84 -22.83
CA GLY A 75 -8.74 17.01 -22.08
C GLY A 75 -9.32 17.12 -20.67
N ARG A 76 -9.93 16.05 -20.13
CA ARG A 76 -10.45 16.04 -18.76
C ARG A 76 -9.33 15.74 -17.78
N GLU A 77 -9.33 16.46 -16.67
CA GLU A 77 -8.34 16.35 -15.62
C GLU A 77 -8.87 15.50 -14.45
N TYR A 78 -8.04 14.58 -13.97
CA TYR A 78 -8.32 13.74 -12.82
C TYR A 78 -7.16 13.83 -11.82
N PRO A 79 -7.44 13.93 -10.52
CA PRO A 79 -6.38 13.94 -9.52
C PRO A 79 -5.75 12.56 -9.38
N TYR A 80 -4.47 12.54 -8.97
CA TYR A 80 -3.82 11.31 -8.53
C TYR A 80 -4.37 10.88 -7.18
N THR A 81 -5.09 9.76 -7.13
CA THR A 81 -5.53 9.16 -5.86
C THR A 81 -4.50 8.16 -5.34
N LYS A 82 -4.51 7.88 -4.03
CA LYS A 82 -3.66 6.83 -3.44
C LYS A 82 -3.80 5.47 -4.14
N ASP A 83 -5.03 5.07 -4.51
CA ASP A 83 -5.27 3.80 -5.21
C ASP A 83 -4.66 3.79 -6.60
N LEU A 84 -4.74 4.91 -7.31
CA LEU A 84 -4.17 5.03 -8.64
C LEU A 84 -2.63 5.03 -8.59
N LEU A 85 -2.06 5.78 -7.64
CA LEU A 85 -0.64 5.74 -7.35
C LEU A 85 -0.19 4.31 -7.01
N HIS A 86 -0.98 3.58 -6.22
CA HIS A 86 -0.66 2.20 -5.85
C HIS A 86 -0.57 1.27 -7.06
N GLU A 87 -1.60 1.27 -7.90
CA GLU A 87 -1.62 0.42 -9.09
C GLU A 87 -0.51 0.81 -10.08
N MET A 88 -0.28 2.11 -10.29
CA MET A 88 0.82 2.61 -11.12
C MET A 88 2.18 2.10 -10.61
N PHE A 89 2.49 2.27 -9.33
CA PHE A 89 3.78 1.84 -8.77
C PHE A 89 3.92 0.33 -8.72
N LYS A 90 2.83 -0.42 -8.50
CA LYS A 90 2.85 -1.89 -8.62
C LYS A 90 3.20 -2.31 -10.04
N GLU A 91 2.58 -1.70 -11.02
CA GLU A 91 2.84 -2.00 -12.43
C GLU A 91 4.29 -1.68 -12.82
N MET A 92 4.85 -0.60 -12.28
CA MET A 92 6.23 -0.19 -12.57
C MET A 92 7.28 -1.07 -11.91
N PHE A 93 7.10 -1.40 -10.63
CA PHE A 93 8.19 -1.99 -9.82
C PHE A 93 7.96 -3.45 -9.43
N LEU A 94 6.71 -3.94 -9.50
CA LEU A 94 6.34 -5.28 -9.06
C LEU A 94 5.79 -6.15 -10.20
N CYS A 95 5.79 -5.67 -11.44
CA CYS A 95 5.43 -6.47 -12.61
C CYS A 95 6.48 -7.57 -12.85
N TYR A 96 6.02 -8.81 -12.97
CA TYR A 96 6.88 -9.98 -13.21
C TYR A 96 6.54 -10.72 -14.51
N GLY A 97 5.43 -10.39 -15.16
CA GLY A 97 5.05 -11.00 -16.42
C GLY A 97 3.89 -10.31 -17.09
N GLU A 98 3.53 -10.79 -18.29
CA GLU A 98 2.39 -10.32 -19.04
C GLU A 98 1.61 -11.48 -19.66
N ILE A 99 0.29 -11.37 -19.67
CA ILE A 99 -0.60 -12.21 -20.46
C ILE A 99 -0.92 -11.45 -21.73
N VAL A 100 -0.55 -12.01 -22.87
CA VAL A 100 -0.84 -11.44 -24.19
C VAL A 100 -1.93 -12.27 -24.86
N ARG A 101 -3.05 -11.63 -25.20
CA ARG A 101 -4.11 -12.22 -26.02
C ARG A 101 -4.18 -11.47 -27.35
N THR A 102 -4.01 -12.19 -28.44
CA THR A 102 -4.25 -11.66 -29.79
C THR A 102 -5.60 -12.15 -30.28
N ASN A 103 -6.46 -11.23 -30.73
CA ASN A 103 -7.70 -11.60 -31.39
C ASN A 103 -7.35 -12.22 -32.77
N PRO A 104 -7.72 -13.48 -33.03
CA PRO A 104 -7.36 -14.15 -34.29
C PRO A 104 -8.07 -13.57 -35.52
N VAL A 105 -9.14 -12.79 -35.33
CA VAL A 105 -9.94 -12.20 -36.41
C VAL A 105 -9.52 -10.77 -36.69
N THR A 106 -9.36 -9.95 -35.65
CA THR A 106 -9.03 -8.52 -35.82
C THR A 106 -7.54 -8.21 -35.74
N GLY A 107 -6.72 -9.16 -35.28
CA GLY A 107 -5.30 -8.95 -34.99
C GLY A 107 -5.05 -8.07 -33.76
N GLU A 108 -6.09 -7.59 -33.08
CA GLU A 108 -5.96 -6.72 -31.90
C GLU A 108 -5.24 -7.47 -30.77
N ARG A 109 -4.11 -6.90 -30.32
CA ARG A 109 -3.33 -7.40 -29.19
C ARG A 109 -3.80 -6.73 -27.91
N ARG A 110 -4.23 -7.51 -26.93
CA ARG A 110 -4.50 -7.06 -25.56
C ARG A 110 -3.45 -7.65 -24.63
N THR A 111 -2.86 -6.80 -23.81
CA THR A 111 -1.85 -7.18 -22.82
C THR A 111 -2.38 -6.92 -21.42
N ARG A 112 -2.23 -7.88 -20.52
CA ARG A 112 -2.52 -7.72 -19.09
C ARG A 112 -1.27 -8.04 -18.29
N LYS A 113 -0.76 -7.07 -17.54
CA LYS A 113 0.42 -7.27 -16.68
C LYS A 113 0.07 -8.06 -15.42
N LEU A 114 1.01 -8.89 -15.00
CA LEU A 114 0.96 -9.66 -13.75
C LEU A 114 1.95 -9.04 -12.77
N CYS A 115 1.45 -8.58 -11.63
CA CYS A 115 2.24 -7.90 -10.62
C CYS A 115 2.16 -8.64 -9.29
N TYR A 116 3.24 -8.63 -8.52
CA TYR A 116 3.23 -9.19 -7.17
C TYR A 116 2.27 -8.42 -6.26
N SER A 117 1.71 -9.11 -5.27
CA SER A 117 0.89 -8.46 -4.25
C SER A 117 1.77 -7.67 -3.29
N THR A 118 1.35 -6.44 -2.98
CA THR A 118 1.98 -5.60 -1.95
C THR A 118 1.75 -6.12 -0.53
N THR A 119 0.76 -7.00 -0.34
CA THR A 119 0.54 -7.73 0.93
C THR A 119 1.54 -8.87 1.14
N GLU A 120 2.22 -9.31 0.09
CA GLU A 120 3.17 -10.43 0.11
C GLU A 120 4.62 -9.99 -0.09
N LEU A 121 4.91 -8.70 0.17
CA LEU A 121 6.26 -8.17 0.14
C LEU A 121 7.07 -8.80 1.28
N VAL A 122 8.21 -9.37 0.91
CA VAL A 122 9.11 -9.98 1.87
C VAL A 122 9.88 -8.90 2.63
N LYS A 123 10.15 -9.20 3.89
CA LYS A 123 10.92 -8.29 4.75
C LYS A 123 12.37 -8.17 4.30
N HIS A 124 12.97 -9.32 3.98
CA HIS A 124 14.37 -9.43 3.65
C HIS A 124 14.52 -10.24 2.38
N ALA A 125 15.20 -9.68 1.39
CA ALA A 125 15.61 -10.41 0.21
C ALA A 125 16.70 -11.43 0.59
N LYS A 126 16.56 -12.66 0.10
CA LYS A 126 17.59 -13.71 0.15
C LYS A 126 17.92 -14.24 -1.25
N SER A 127 17.21 -13.78 -2.26
CA SER A 127 17.41 -14.06 -3.66
C SER A 127 17.09 -12.82 -4.49
N GLU A 128 17.55 -12.80 -5.74
CA GLU A 128 17.28 -11.72 -6.70
C GLU A 128 15.76 -11.54 -6.94
N GLU A 129 15.01 -12.64 -7.02
CA GLU A 129 13.54 -12.58 -7.14
C GLU A 129 12.88 -11.94 -5.91
N GLN A 130 13.40 -12.23 -4.71
CA GLN A 130 12.90 -11.65 -3.47
C GLN A 130 13.28 -10.18 -3.29
N GLU A 131 14.33 -9.69 -3.95
CA GLU A 131 14.74 -8.29 -3.91
C GLU A 131 13.69 -7.38 -4.52
N LYS A 132 13.11 -7.81 -5.66
CA LYS A 132 11.96 -7.14 -6.29
C LYS A 132 10.75 -7.10 -5.37
N ARG A 133 10.59 -8.11 -4.51
CA ARG A 133 9.50 -8.21 -3.54
C ARG A 133 9.85 -7.65 -2.17
N CYS A 134 10.99 -7.00 -2.01
CA CYS A 134 11.41 -6.49 -0.72
C CYS A 134 10.72 -5.15 -0.44
N PHE A 135 10.01 -5.04 0.70
CA PHE A 135 9.25 -3.83 1.04
C PHE A 135 10.09 -2.55 0.99
N SER A 136 11.28 -2.59 1.58
CA SER A 136 12.19 -1.43 1.60
C SER A 136 12.71 -1.04 0.22
N VAL A 137 13.01 -2.01 -0.63
CA VAL A 137 13.42 -1.76 -2.02
C VAL A 137 12.28 -1.11 -2.79
N TYR A 138 11.07 -1.67 -2.70
CA TYR A 138 9.87 -1.13 -3.33
C TYR A 138 9.59 0.33 -2.91
N VAL A 139 9.63 0.62 -1.61
CA VAL A 139 9.44 1.98 -1.08
C VAL A 139 10.54 2.93 -1.58
N ASN A 140 11.79 2.50 -1.62
CA ASN A 140 12.88 3.34 -2.13
C ASN A 140 12.76 3.61 -3.63
N CYS A 141 12.31 2.64 -4.42
CA CYS A 141 11.99 2.86 -5.84
C CYS A 141 10.90 3.93 -6.02
N ILE A 142 9.84 3.88 -5.20
CA ILE A 142 8.79 4.91 -5.21
C ILE A 142 9.39 6.28 -4.85
N LYS A 143 10.09 6.38 -3.71
CA LYS A 143 10.70 7.63 -3.24
C LYS A 143 11.63 8.25 -4.29
N ARG A 144 12.45 7.43 -4.94
CA ARG A 144 13.34 7.87 -6.02
C ARG A 144 12.56 8.34 -7.24
N PHE A 145 11.57 7.58 -7.69
CA PHE A 145 10.76 7.97 -8.84
C PHE A 145 10.03 9.28 -8.64
N VAL A 146 9.36 9.48 -7.50
CA VAL A 146 8.60 10.71 -7.25
C VAL A 146 9.50 11.93 -7.12
N TRP A 147 10.73 11.75 -6.65
CA TRP A 147 11.76 12.78 -6.71
C TRP A 147 12.19 13.05 -8.15
N ASP A 148 12.63 12.02 -8.88
CA ASP A 148 13.18 12.17 -10.23
C ASP A 148 12.14 12.78 -11.20
N TYR A 149 10.87 12.39 -11.08
CA TYR A 149 9.82 12.77 -12.04
C TYR A 149 8.99 13.99 -11.62
N TRP A 150 8.67 14.12 -10.33
CA TRP A 150 7.81 15.21 -9.82
C TRP A 150 8.55 16.18 -8.89
N GLN A 151 9.82 15.94 -8.58
CA GLN A 151 10.61 16.71 -7.60
C GLN A 151 9.93 16.77 -6.22
N ILE A 152 9.15 15.75 -5.88
CA ILE A 152 8.44 15.63 -4.62
C ILE A 152 9.41 15.11 -3.56
N GLN A 153 9.62 15.91 -2.51
CA GLN A 153 10.41 15.51 -1.37
C GLN A 153 9.50 14.87 -0.31
N ILE A 154 9.76 13.59 -0.01
CA ILE A 154 9.00 12.89 1.02
C ILE A 154 9.59 13.21 2.40
N PRO A 155 8.85 13.88 3.30
CA PRO A 155 9.34 14.16 4.63
C PRO A 155 9.49 12.87 5.45
N PRO A 156 10.42 12.85 6.42
CA PRO A 156 10.51 11.76 7.38
C PRO A 156 9.19 11.64 8.16
N THR A 157 8.83 10.41 8.52
CA THR A 157 7.66 10.16 9.36
C THR A 157 7.85 10.70 10.78
N PHE A 158 6.79 11.23 11.38
CA PHE A 158 6.82 11.71 12.77
C PHE A 158 6.27 10.68 13.76
N ASN A 159 5.80 9.54 13.26
CA ASN A 159 5.28 8.48 14.11
C ASN A 159 6.45 7.59 14.58
N GLU A 160 6.66 7.51 15.89
CA GLU A 160 7.75 6.73 16.50
C GLU A 160 7.77 5.26 16.05
N GLU A 161 6.60 4.62 15.89
CA GLU A 161 6.50 3.24 15.40
C GLU A 161 6.90 3.10 13.92
N LEU A 162 6.81 4.18 13.15
CA LEU A 162 7.19 4.21 11.73
C LEU A 162 8.64 4.65 11.52
N LEU A 163 9.26 5.33 12.48
CA LEU A 163 10.66 5.78 12.40
C LEU A 163 11.62 4.59 12.29
N GLU A 164 11.38 3.52 13.04
CA GLU A 164 12.19 2.28 12.95
C GLU A 164 12.07 1.65 11.57
N LEU A 165 10.86 1.61 11.00
CA LEU A 165 10.62 1.08 9.66
C LEU A 165 11.28 1.95 8.59
N GLU A 166 11.21 3.29 8.74
CA GLU A 166 11.87 4.22 7.82
C GLU A 166 13.40 4.11 7.88
N ALA A 167 13.97 3.94 9.08
CA ALA A 167 15.39 3.68 9.22
C ALA A 167 15.80 2.37 8.52
N GLU A 168 15.01 1.31 8.66
CA GLU A 168 15.23 0.03 7.94
C GLU A 168 15.16 0.22 6.41
N VAL A 169 14.19 1.01 5.93
CA VAL A 169 14.03 1.36 4.52
C VAL A 169 15.27 2.10 4.01
N ASN A 170 15.70 3.15 4.71
CA ASN A 170 16.82 4.00 4.29
C ASN A 170 18.18 3.30 4.38
N ALA A 171 18.33 2.33 5.29
CA ALA A 171 19.56 1.54 5.42
C ALA A 171 19.81 0.64 4.20
N ARG A 172 18.75 0.22 3.49
CA ARG A 172 18.87 -0.55 2.26
C ARG A 172 18.90 0.36 1.05
N ARG A 173 20.09 0.89 0.73
CA ARG A 173 20.33 1.59 -0.53
C ARG A 173 20.15 0.62 -1.70
N VAL A 174 19.36 1.03 -2.69
CA VAL A 174 19.32 0.40 -4.00
C VAL A 174 20.66 0.74 -4.68
N ALA A 175 21.43 -0.28 -5.04
CA ALA A 175 22.67 -0.13 -5.81
C ALA A 175 22.39 0.35 -7.24
#